data_AF-A0A821MIB2-F1
#
_entry.id   AF-A0A821MIB2-F1
#
_cell.length_a   1.000
_cell.length_b   1.000
_cell.length_c   1.000
_cell.angle_alpha   90.00
_cell.angle_beta   90.00
_cell.angle_gamma   90.00
#
_symmetry.space_group_name_H-M   'P 1'
#
loop_
_entity.id
_entity.type
_entity.pdbx_description
1 polymer ?
#
loop_
_entity_poly.entity_id
_entity_poly.type
_entity_poly.pdbx_seq_one_letter_code
_entity_poly.pdbx_strand_id
1 'polypeptide(L)'
;MSIEAQTILVFLAQNSTHFHATYTTQFIATNLDATITLFIILWVISNINPLIQFILRFCLPAKVHPTLYDVLPSPPNITDYPIVAVQLPMRNEIECCAFIIGCACKLDWPKTRLLIQVLDDSTDEPVMTLIDQCVDKWSRQGVQINVIRRPDRKGFKAGNLAHG
;
A
#
# COMPACT_ATOMS: atom_id res chain seq x y z
N MET A 1 30.58 23.68 68.86
CA MET A 1 29.13 23.43 68.72
C MET A 1 28.55 23.83 67.36
N SER A 2 29.08 24.83 66.63
CA SER A 2 28.48 25.21 65.32
C SER A 2 28.91 24.33 64.13
N ILE A 3 30.10 23.73 64.18
CA ILE A 3 30.65 22.92 63.07
C ILE A 3 29.87 21.60 62.91
N GLU A 4 29.56 20.92 64.00
CA GLU A 4 28.77 19.67 63.98
C GLU A 4 27.36 19.87 63.41
N ALA A 5 26.71 21.00 63.75
CA ALA A 5 25.39 21.34 63.21
C ALA A 5 25.42 21.62 61.71
N GLN A 6 26.47 22.28 61.20
CA GLN A 6 26.66 22.51 59.77
C GLN A 6 26.95 21.21 59.00
N THR A 7 27.76 20.31 59.55
CA THR A 7 28.03 19.00 58.93
C THR A 7 26.77 18.15 58.82
N ILE A 8 25.92 18.15 59.87
CA ILE A 8 24.65 17.43 59.85
C ILE A 8 23.69 18.01 58.80
N LEU A 9 23.57 19.33 58.70
CA LEU A 9 22.70 19.97 57.71
C LEU A 9 23.16 19.70 56.27
N VAL A 10 24.47 19.73 56.00
CA VAL A 10 25.01 19.40 54.68
C VAL A 10 24.78 17.92 54.35
N PHE A 11 24.98 17.01 55.31
CA PHE A 11 24.72 15.58 55.12
C PHE A 11 23.22 15.28 54.85
N LEU A 12 22.31 15.92 55.59
CA LEU A 12 20.87 15.79 55.37
C LEU A 12 20.44 16.39 54.03
N ALA A 13 21.00 17.54 53.64
CA ALA A 13 20.75 18.15 52.34
C ALA A 13 21.24 17.25 51.19
N GLN A 14 22.47 16.72 51.28
CA GLN A 14 23.05 15.81 50.29
C GLN A 14 22.25 14.51 50.14
N ASN A 15 21.82 13.90 51.25
CA ASN A 15 20.97 12.71 51.22
C ASN A 15 19.58 13.02 50.63
N SER A 16 19.00 14.19 50.93
CA SER A 16 17.71 14.60 50.36
C SER A 16 17.79 14.82 48.84
N THR A 17 18.87 15.47 48.36
CA THR A 17 19.06 15.71 46.92
C THR A 17 19.36 14.43 46.16
N HIS A 18 20.14 13.50 46.75
CA HIS A 18 20.36 12.18 46.17
C HIS A 18 19.07 11.36 46.10
N PHE A 19 18.27 11.39 47.16
CA PHE A 19 16.96 10.75 47.18
C PHE A 19 16.05 11.33 46.09
N HIS A 20 15.88 12.66 46.01
CA HIS A 20 15.06 13.24 44.95
C HIS A 20 15.57 12.90 43.53
N ALA A 21 16.88 12.98 43.28
CA ALA A 21 17.45 12.64 41.98
C ALA A 21 17.20 11.18 41.59
N THR A 22 17.47 10.21 42.47
CA THR A 22 17.26 8.79 42.19
C THR A 22 15.79 8.43 41.98
N TYR A 23 14.87 9.04 42.72
CA TYR A 23 13.44 8.77 42.57
C TYR A 23 12.89 9.39 41.29
N THR A 24 13.35 10.59 40.91
CA THR A 24 12.95 11.22 39.64
C THR A 24 13.48 10.45 38.43
N THR A 25 14.73 9.99 38.43
CA THR A 25 15.27 9.18 37.33
C THR A 25 14.59 7.82 37.23
N GLN A 26 14.32 7.17 38.38
CA GLN A 26 13.58 5.91 38.40
C GLN A 26 12.14 6.07 37.90
N PHE A 27 11.46 7.16 38.29
CA PHE A 27 10.10 7.46 37.84
C PHE A 27 10.05 7.81 36.34
N ILE A 28 11.00 8.59 35.84
CA ILE A 28 11.08 8.90 34.40
C ILE A 28 11.38 7.63 33.59
N ALA A 29 12.30 6.78 34.07
CA ALA A 29 12.66 5.52 33.43
C ALA A 29 11.45 4.57 33.34
N THR A 30 10.72 4.35 34.44
CA THR A 30 9.55 3.45 34.43
C THR A 30 8.40 3.97 33.56
N ASN A 31 8.16 5.29 33.55
CA ASN A 31 7.17 5.88 32.65
C ASN A 31 7.60 5.78 31.19
N LEU A 32 8.89 5.97 30.88
CA LEU A 32 9.43 5.79 29.54
C LEU A 32 9.29 4.33 29.08
N ASP A 33 9.66 3.37 29.92
CA ASP A 33 9.52 1.95 29.65
C ASP A 33 8.06 1.56 29.40
N ALA A 34 7.13 2.11 30.18
CA ALA A 34 5.70 1.89 30.00
C ALA A 34 5.19 2.48 28.67
N THR A 35 5.63 3.69 28.31
CA THR A 35 5.24 4.30 27.03
C THR A 35 5.79 3.55 25.83
N ILE A 36 7.06 3.13 25.86
CA ILE A 36 7.69 2.32 24.81
C ILE A 36 6.96 0.99 24.68
N THR A 37 6.69 0.32 25.80
CA THR A 37 5.94 -0.96 25.83
C THR A 37 4.55 -0.79 25.21
N LEU A 38 3.84 0.30 25.52
CA LEU A 38 2.54 0.61 24.94
C LEU A 38 2.62 0.82 23.42
N PHE A 39 3.62 1.56 22.92
CA PHE A 39 3.81 1.76 21.48
C PHE A 39 4.12 0.46 20.75
N ILE A 40 4.93 -0.43 21.33
CA ILE A 40 5.22 -1.75 20.77
C ILE A 40 3.93 -2.59 20.67
N ILE A 41 3.12 -2.61 21.73
CA ILE A 41 1.84 -3.33 21.74
C ILE A 41 0.89 -2.80 20.66
N LEU A 42 0.73 -1.47 20.56
CA LEU A 42 -0.11 -0.85 19.54
C LEU A 42 0.38 -1.14 18.12
N TRP A 43 1.69 -1.11 17.91
CA TRP A 43 2.31 -1.45 16.64
C TRP A 43 2.08 -2.92 16.26
N VAL A 44 2.17 -3.85 17.22
CA VAL A 44 1.85 -5.27 16.97
C VAL A 44 0.37 -5.44 16.61
N ILE A 45 -0.54 -4.79 17.33
CA ILE A 45 -1.99 -4.86 17.06
C ILE A 45 -2.33 -4.31 15.68
N SER A 46 -1.76 -3.18 15.26
CA SER A 46 -2.03 -2.62 13.91
C SER A 46 -1.54 -3.52 12.79
N ASN A 47 -0.44 -4.25 13.02
CA ASN A 47 0.18 -5.13 12.03
C ASN A 47 -0.30 -6.59 12.10
N ILE A 48 -1.12 -6.96 13.09
CA ILE A 48 -1.67 -8.31 13.18
C ILE A 48 -2.72 -8.59 12.10
N ASN A 49 -3.48 -7.56 11.69
CA ASN A 49 -4.53 -7.69 10.68
C ASN A 49 -4.02 -8.14 9.31
N PRO A 50 -2.97 -7.54 8.70
CA PRO A 50 -2.42 -8.05 7.44
C PRO A 50 -1.79 -9.44 7.59
N LEU A 51 -1.21 -9.77 8.76
CA LEU A 51 -0.68 -11.10 9.04
C LEU A 51 -1.79 -12.16 9.12
N ILE A 52 -2.90 -11.85 9.79
CA ILE A 52 -4.09 -12.70 9.84
C ILE A 52 -4.65 -12.89 8.43
N GLN A 53 -4.78 -11.82 7.64
CA GLN A 53 -5.28 -11.92 6.25
C GLN A 53 -4.33 -12.74 5.36
N PHE A 54 -3.02 -12.62 5.55
CA PHE A 54 -2.02 -13.41 4.85
C PHE A 54 -2.16 -14.90 5.21
N ILE A 55 -2.20 -15.24 6.51
CA ILE A 55 -2.35 -16.62 7.00
C ILE A 55 -3.70 -17.22 6.55
N LEU A 56 -4.80 -16.48 6.72
CA LEU A 56 -6.13 -16.89 6.28
C LEU A 56 -6.19 -17.16 4.78
N ARG A 57 -5.42 -16.44 3.95
CA ARG A 57 -5.34 -16.69 2.50
C ARG A 57 -4.64 -18.00 2.14
N PHE A 58 -3.80 -18.54 3.01
CA PHE A 58 -3.17 -19.86 2.86
C PHE A 58 -3.95 -20.97 3.57
N CYS A 59 -4.66 -20.67 4.67
CA CYS A 59 -5.43 -21.65 5.45
C CYS A 59 -6.86 -21.85 4.95
N LEU A 60 -7.49 -20.79 4.43
CA LEU A 60 -8.73 -20.94 3.69
C LEU A 60 -8.35 -21.42 2.29
N PRO A 61 -8.96 -22.51 1.79
CA PRO A 61 -8.82 -22.82 0.38
C PRO A 61 -9.23 -21.55 -0.37
N ALA A 62 -8.38 -21.07 -1.28
CA ALA A 62 -8.80 -20.04 -2.20
C ALA A 62 -10.15 -20.51 -2.75
N LYS A 63 -11.23 -19.75 -2.49
CA LYS A 63 -12.45 -19.94 -3.24
C LYS A 63 -12.04 -19.64 -4.67
N VAL A 64 -11.65 -20.67 -5.39
CA VAL A 64 -11.73 -20.70 -6.83
C VAL A 64 -13.22 -20.49 -7.04
N HIS A 65 -13.60 -19.25 -7.28
CA HIS A 65 -14.93 -18.97 -7.76
C HIS A 65 -15.05 -19.89 -8.97
N PRO A 66 -16.01 -20.84 -9.00
CA PRO A 66 -16.17 -21.69 -10.17
C PRO A 66 -16.21 -20.72 -11.34
N THR A 67 -15.20 -20.86 -12.17
CA THR A 67 -14.98 -19.98 -13.29
C THR A 67 -16.23 -20.13 -14.13
N LEU A 68 -17.05 -19.07 -14.21
CA LEU A 68 -18.21 -19.03 -15.11
C LEU A 68 -17.81 -19.45 -16.55
N TYR A 69 -16.52 -19.30 -16.86
CA TYR A 69 -15.81 -19.78 -18.04
C TYR A 69 -15.89 -21.30 -18.29
N ASP A 70 -15.92 -22.18 -17.28
CA ASP A 70 -15.97 -23.65 -17.54
C ASP A 70 -17.36 -24.13 -17.98
N VAL A 71 -18.39 -23.31 -17.78
CA VAL A 71 -19.80 -23.69 -18.04
C VAL A 71 -20.31 -23.14 -19.37
N LEU A 72 -19.66 -22.11 -19.92
CA LEU A 72 -20.10 -21.47 -21.18
C LEU A 72 -19.09 -21.77 -22.29
N PRO A 73 -19.51 -22.40 -23.40
CA PRO A 73 -18.64 -22.57 -24.55
C PRO A 73 -18.20 -21.19 -25.04
N SER A 74 -16.90 -21.05 -25.35
CA SER A 74 -16.39 -19.88 -26.06
C SER A 74 -17.24 -19.63 -27.31
N PRO A 75 -17.67 -18.39 -27.57
CA PRO A 75 -18.45 -18.08 -28.75
C PRO A 75 -17.72 -18.56 -30.02
N PRO A 76 -18.44 -19.23 -30.96
CA PRO A 76 -17.81 -19.84 -32.13
C PRO A 76 -17.20 -18.81 -33.08
N ASN A 77 -17.73 -17.57 -33.08
CA ASN A 77 -17.21 -16.48 -33.89
C ASN A 77 -16.67 -15.34 -33.02
N ILE A 78 -15.58 -14.72 -33.48
CA ILE A 78 -15.00 -13.52 -32.88
C ILE A 78 -16.03 -12.38 -32.74
N THR A 79 -17.03 -12.33 -33.64
CA THR A 79 -18.08 -11.29 -33.64
C THR A 79 -19.03 -11.37 -32.46
N ASP A 80 -19.14 -12.55 -31.86
CA ASP A 80 -20.08 -12.86 -30.79
C ASP A 80 -19.51 -12.46 -29.42
N TYR A 81 -18.20 -12.18 -29.37
CA TYR A 81 -17.56 -11.60 -28.20
C TYR A 81 -17.99 -10.14 -28.02
N PRO A 82 -18.42 -9.73 -26.81
CA PRO A 82 -18.66 -8.32 -26.53
C PRO A 82 -17.36 -7.51 -26.69
N ILE A 83 -17.52 -6.23 -27.02
CA ILE A 83 -16.40 -5.30 -26.95
C ILE A 83 -16.17 -4.99 -25.47
N VAL A 84 -14.94 -5.21 -25.00
CA VAL A 84 -14.57 -5.04 -23.60
C VAL A 84 -13.47 -3.99 -23.51
N ALA A 85 -13.66 -3.04 -22.60
CA ALA A 85 -12.62 -2.11 -22.17
C ALA A 85 -12.09 -2.54 -20.80
N VAL A 86 -10.77 -2.67 -20.68
CA VAL A 86 -10.07 -2.93 -19.42
C VAL A 86 -9.39 -1.66 -18.98
N GLN A 87 -9.89 -1.07 -17.89
CA GLN A 87 -9.35 0.15 -17.32
C GLN A 87 -8.36 -0.17 -16.20
N LEU A 88 -7.16 0.40 -16.34
CA LEU A 88 -6.04 0.22 -15.43
C LEU A 88 -5.72 1.56 -14.73
N PRO A 89 -6.40 1.90 -13.62
CA PRO A 89 -6.06 3.08 -12.83
C PRO A 89 -4.76 2.87 -12.07
N MET A 90 -3.75 3.70 -12.35
CA MET A 90 -2.41 3.61 -11.76
C MET A 90 -1.94 4.98 -11.24
N ARG A 91 -1.09 4.97 -10.19
CA ARG A 91 -0.46 6.18 -9.64
C ARG A 91 0.87 5.87 -8.98
N ASN A 92 1.97 6.37 -9.55
CA ASN A 92 3.35 6.23 -9.04
C ASN A 92 3.72 4.76 -8.72
N GLU A 93 3.30 3.83 -9.58
CA GLU A 93 3.49 2.38 -9.42
C GLU A 93 4.62 1.84 -10.31
N ILE A 94 5.86 2.28 -10.08
CA ILE A 94 6.99 1.98 -10.99
C ILE A 94 7.30 0.49 -11.08
N GLU A 95 7.17 -0.26 -9.98
CA GLU A 95 7.60 -1.66 -9.89
C GLU A 95 6.62 -2.62 -10.57
N CYS A 96 5.34 -2.23 -10.69
CA CYS A 96 4.28 -3.12 -11.17
C CYS A 96 3.57 -2.63 -12.43
N CYS A 97 3.71 -1.36 -12.85
CA CYS A 97 2.97 -0.84 -14.00
C CYS A 97 3.21 -1.65 -15.28
N ALA A 98 4.46 -1.96 -15.60
CA ALA A 98 4.82 -2.74 -16.79
C ALA A 98 4.27 -4.16 -16.73
N PHE A 99 4.25 -4.77 -15.54
CA PHE A 99 3.72 -6.11 -15.32
C PHE A 99 2.19 -6.14 -15.50
N ILE A 100 1.48 -5.21 -14.86
CA ILE A 100 0.01 -5.12 -14.93
C ILE A 100 -0.45 -4.85 -16.36
N ILE A 101 0.15 -3.88 -17.05
CA ILE A 101 -0.13 -3.60 -18.46
C ILE A 101 0.12 -4.86 -19.30
N GLY A 102 1.24 -5.54 -19.08
CA GLY A 102 1.58 -6.76 -19.80
C GLY A 102 0.59 -7.90 -19.58
N CYS A 103 0.10 -8.10 -18.35
CA CYS A 103 -0.94 -9.07 -18.04
C CYS A 103 -2.26 -8.73 -18.72
N ALA A 104 -2.69 -7.46 -18.67
CA ALA A 104 -3.92 -7.02 -19.31
C ALA A 104 -3.88 -7.20 -20.84
N CYS A 105 -2.75 -6.87 -21.47
CA CYS A 105 -2.55 -7.05 -22.91
C CYS A 105 -2.57 -8.53 -23.34
N LYS A 106 -2.28 -9.46 -22.42
CA LYS A 106 -2.25 -10.91 -22.64
C LYS A 106 -3.55 -11.63 -22.28
N LEU A 107 -4.61 -10.91 -21.90
CA LEU A 107 -5.92 -11.51 -21.69
C LEU A 107 -6.36 -12.31 -22.92
N ASP A 108 -6.95 -13.48 -22.66
CA ASP A 108 -7.52 -14.36 -23.66
C ASP A 108 -8.86 -13.80 -24.15
N TRP A 109 -8.76 -12.79 -25.00
CA TRP A 109 -9.87 -12.11 -25.65
C TRP A 109 -9.45 -11.71 -27.07
N PRO A 110 -10.37 -11.72 -28.05
CA PRO A 110 -10.03 -11.25 -29.38
C PRO A 110 -9.50 -9.81 -29.35
N LYS A 111 -8.30 -9.58 -29.91
CA LYS A 111 -7.62 -8.27 -29.85
C LYS A 111 -8.40 -7.14 -30.53
N THR A 112 -9.23 -7.46 -31.51
CA THR A 112 -10.15 -6.52 -32.18
C THR A 112 -11.35 -6.13 -31.33
N ARG A 113 -11.58 -6.82 -30.21
CA ARG A 113 -12.70 -6.65 -29.27
C ARG A 113 -12.23 -6.28 -27.86
N LEU A 114 -10.94 -6.04 -27.66
CA LEU A 114 -10.33 -5.71 -26.38
C LEU A 114 -9.62 -4.36 -26.48
N LEU A 115 -10.11 -3.37 -25.73
CA LEU A 115 -9.46 -2.08 -25.52
C LEU A 115 -8.82 -2.06 -24.13
N ILE A 116 -7.55 -1.70 -24.05
CA ILE A 116 -6.85 -1.47 -22.78
C ILE A 116 -6.70 0.05 -22.57
N GLN A 117 -7.22 0.57 -21.46
CA GLN A 117 -7.10 1.98 -21.09
C GLN A 117 -6.26 2.09 -19.82
N VAL A 118 -5.10 2.73 -19.93
CA VAL A 118 -4.24 3.02 -18.80
C VAL A 118 -4.61 4.40 -18.26
N LEU A 119 -5.20 4.47 -17.07
CA LEU A 119 -5.61 5.73 -16.44
C LEU A 119 -4.50 6.17 -15.48
N ASP A 120 -3.58 6.98 -16.00
CA ASP A 120 -2.36 7.38 -15.29
C ASP A 120 -2.57 8.71 -14.57
N ASP A 121 -2.59 8.66 -13.23
CA ASP A 121 -2.63 9.82 -12.33
C ASP A 121 -1.23 10.11 -11.71
N SER A 122 -0.15 9.59 -12.30
CA SER A 122 1.21 9.73 -11.76
C SER A 122 1.76 11.14 -11.96
N THR A 123 2.56 11.61 -10.99
CA THR A 123 3.30 12.88 -11.06
C THR A 123 4.78 12.69 -11.34
N ASP A 124 5.27 11.45 -11.18
CA ASP A 124 6.69 11.14 -11.25
C ASP A 124 7.07 10.85 -12.70
N GLU A 125 7.94 11.69 -13.28
CA GLU A 125 8.38 11.60 -14.68
C GLU A 125 8.94 10.20 -15.07
N PRO A 126 9.73 9.50 -14.22
CA PRO A 126 10.20 8.16 -14.54
C PRO A 126 9.05 7.15 -14.72
N VAL A 127 7.97 7.29 -13.93
CA VAL A 127 6.80 6.41 -14.00
C VAL A 127 6.02 6.68 -15.28
N MET A 128 5.75 7.96 -15.58
CA MET A 128 5.04 8.36 -16.79
C MET A 128 5.76 7.86 -18.05
N THR A 129 7.08 8.03 -18.08
CA THR A 129 7.94 7.56 -19.19
C THR A 129 7.86 6.04 -19.36
N LEU A 130 7.91 5.28 -18.26
CA LEU A 130 7.81 3.82 -18.30
C LEU A 130 6.44 3.35 -18.83
N ILE A 131 5.36 4.02 -18.40
CA ILE A 131 4.00 3.74 -18.88
C ILE A 131 3.90 3.99 -20.38
N ASP A 132 4.36 5.14 -20.86
CA ASP A 132 4.31 5.52 -22.27
C ASP A 132 5.11 4.51 -23.13
N GLN A 133 6.31 4.12 -22.69
CA GLN A 133 7.10 3.09 -23.36
C GLN A 133 6.39 1.73 -23.42
N CYS A 134 5.69 1.33 -22.35
CA CYS A 134 4.92 0.10 -22.33
C CYS A 134 3.74 0.14 -23.30
N VAL A 135 2.98 1.24 -23.29
CA VAL A 135 1.84 1.47 -24.18
C VAL A 135 2.29 1.43 -25.63
N ASP A 136 3.36 2.15 -25.97
CA ASP A 136 3.99 2.16 -27.30
C ASP A 136 4.40 0.76 -27.75
N LYS A 137 5.07 0.00 -26.87
CA LYS A 137 5.51 -1.36 -27.16
C LYS A 137 4.34 -2.27 -27.51
N TRP A 138 3.26 -2.23 -26.72
CA TRP A 138 2.09 -3.08 -26.94
C TRP A 138 1.23 -2.61 -28.12
N SER A 139 1.14 -1.31 -28.35
CA SER A 139 0.48 -0.74 -29.53
C SER A 139 1.15 -1.22 -30.82
N ARG A 140 2.50 -1.26 -30.87
CA ARG A 140 3.24 -1.81 -32.03
C ARG A 140 3.02 -3.31 -32.24
N GLN A 141 2.58 -4.02 -31.21
CA GLN A 141 2.22 -5.45 -31.29
C GLN A 141 0.75 -5.66 -31.71
N GLY A 142 0.02 -4.60 -32.05
CA GLY A 142 -1.35 -4.68 -32.54
C GLY A 142 -2.42 -4.76 -31.44
N VAL A 143 -2.06 -4.52 -30.18
CA VAL A 143 -3.04 -4.39 -29.09
C VAL A 143 -3.65 -2.99 -29.13
N GLN A 144 -4.98 -2.89 -29.01
CA GLN A 144 -5.64 -1.60 -28.82
C GLN A 144 -5.40 -1.12 -27.39
N ILE A 145 -4.44 -0.23 -27.20
CA ILE A 145 -4.07 0.32 -25.89
C ILE A 145 -3.89 1.84 -25.98
N ASN A 146 -4.37 2.56 -24.97
CA ASN A 146 -4.14 3.99 -24.82
C ASN A 146 -3.82 4.36 -23.37
N VAL A 147 -3.14 5.49 -23.20
CA VAL A 147 -2.94 6.14 -21.91
C VAL A 147 -3.82 7.38 -21.83
N ILE A 148 -4.53 7.54 -20.72
CA ILE A 148 -5.41 8.66 -20.44
C ILE A 148 -4.92 9.29 -19.14
N ARG A 149 -4.64 10.60 -19.20
CA ARG A 149 -4.19 11.41 -18.07
C ARG A 149 -5.19 12.51 -17.81
N ARG A 150 -5.55 12.72 -16.54
CA ARG A 150 -6.54 13.73 -16.16
C ARG A 150 -5.86 15.05 -15.79
N PRO A 151 -6.45 16.21 -16.18
CA PRO A 151 -5.93 17.51 -15.79
C PRO A 151 -6.27 17.92 -14.35
N ASP A 152 -7.34 17.36 -13.74
CA ASP A 152 -7.79 17.68 -12.38
C ASP A 152 -8.18 16.41 -11.61
N ARG A 153 -7.74 16.30 -10.35
CA ARG A 153 -7.82 15.11 -9.49
C ARG A 153 -9.11 15.05 -8.67
N LYS A 154 -10.24 15.45 -9.24
CA LYS A 154 -11.53 15.32 -8.55
C LYS A 154 -11.95 13.84 -8.52
N GLY A 155 -12.39 13.37 -7.35
CA GLY A 155 -12.99 12.04 -7.15
C GLY A 155 -12.03 10.86 -6.97
N PHE A 156 -10.71 11.05 -6.87
CA PHE A 156 -9.72 9.98 -6.62
C PHE A 156 -9.92 8.76 -7.55
N LYS A 157 -9.96 7.53 -6.99
CA LYS A 157 -10.11 6.27 -7.73
C LYS A 157 -11.46 6.16 -8.45
N ALA A 158 -12.54 6.62 -7.81
CA ALA A 158 -13.88 6.62 -8.40
C ALA A 158 -13.99 7.60 -9.58
N GLY A 159 -13.34 8.77 -9.47
CA GLY A 159 -13.28 9.74 -10.56
C GLY A 159 -12.44 9.27 -11.74
N ASN A 160 -11.43 8.42 -11.52
CA ASN A 160 -10.57 7.93 -12.59
C ASN A 160 -11.35 6.99 -13.52
N LEU A 161 -12.10 6.05 -12.94
CA LEU A 161 -12.96 5.12 -13.67
C LEU A 161 -14.09 5.81 -14.45
N ALA A 162 -14.58 6.97 -13.98
CA ALA A 162 -15.64 7.71 -14.67
C ALA A 162 -15.15 8.54 -15.88
N HIS A 163 -13.83 8.74 -16.01
CA HIS A 163 -13.24 9.59 -17.05
C HIS A 163 -12.75 8.81 -18.27
N GLY A 164 -12.45 7.53 -18.11
CA GLY A 164 -12.09 6.61 -19.20
C GLY A 164 -13.30 5.96 -19.81
#